data_AF-A0A537KDH2-F1
#
_entry.id   AF-A0A537KDH2-F1
#
_cell.length_a   1.000
_cell.length_b   1.000
_cell.length_c   1.000
_cell.angle_alpha   90.00
_cell.angle_beta   90.00
_cell.angle_gamma   90.00
#
_symmetry.space_group_name_H-M   'P 1'
#
loop_
_entity.id
_entity.type
_entity.pdbx_description
1 polymer ?
#
loop_
_entity_poly.entity_id
_entity_poly.type
_entity_poly.pdbx_seq_one_letter_code
_entity_poly.pdbx_strand_id
1 'polypeptide(L)'
;MNITTDMHKEKRTINVNLNGAKPGSYDFEEGGVIMEKSHGSYHSDYSDPSGSYSFVGGSFVITDVDTVHHIVNGTFSVTAKNTKGETVNITDGKIIKGALKPGIISL
;
A
#
# COMPACT_ATOMS: atom_id res chain seq x y z
N MET A 1 9.16 5.36 -0.29
CA MET A 1 9.11 4.10 -1.07
C MET A 1 7.70 3.92 -1.56
N ASN A 2 7.50 3.74 -2.86
CA ASN A 2 6.19 3.39 -3.40
C ASN A 2 6.16 1.89 -3.69
N ILE A 3 5.24 1.18 -3.03
CA ILE A 3 4.92 -0.22 -3.33
C ILE A 3 3.62 -0.19 -4.14
N THR A 4 3.72 -0.54 -5.40
CA THR A 4 2.57 -0.54 -6.30
C THR A 4 2.47 -1.89 -6.99
N THR A 5 1.32 -2.53 -6.90
CA THR A 5 0.98 -3.66 -7.78
C THR A 5 0.46 -3.14 -9.11
N ASP A 6 0.68 -3.89 -10.21
CA ASP A 6 0.25 -3.47 -11.55
C ASP A 6 -1.28 -3.55 -11.71
N MET A 7 -1.94 -2.40 -11.55
CA MET A 7 -3.40 -2.26 -11.67
C MET A 7 -3.94 -2.46 -13.07
N HIS A 8 -3.12 -2.72 -14.08
CA HIS A 8 -3.59 -3.02 -15.43
C HIS A 8 -3.37 -4.48 -15.82
N LYS A 9 -2.81 -5.29 -14.91
CA LYS A 9 -2.60 -6.73 -15.12
C LYS A 9 -3.30 -7.60 -14.08
N GLU A 10 -3.43 -7.10 -12.86
CA GLU A 10 -4.05 -7.83 -11.76
C GLU A 10 -5.42 -7.23 -11.41
N LYS A 11 -6.43 -8.07 -11.19
CA LYS A 11 -7.77 -7.59 -10.81
C LYS A 11 -7.78 -6.94 -9.43
N ARG A 12 -7.01 -7.48 -8.48
CA ARG A 12 -6.87 -6.96 -7.12
C ARG A 12 -5.54 -6.27 -6.98
N THR A 13 -5.56 -5.00 -6.58
CA THR A 13 -4.33 -4.23 -6.45
C THR A 13 -4.29 -3.37 -5.21
N ILE A 14 -3.08 -3.25 -4.66
CA ILE A 14 -2.74 -2.27 -3.63
C ILE A 14 -1.74 -1.27 -4.19
N ASN A 15 -1.91 -0.01 -3.82
CA ASN A 15 -0.91 1.02 -4.08
C ASN A 15 -0.65 1.74 -2.77
N VAL A 16 0.59 1.74 -2.30
CA VAL A 16 0.96 2.36 -1.04
C VAL A 16 2.27 3.11 -1.16
N ASN A 17 2.29 4.31 -0.60
CA ASN A 17 3.50 5.08 -0.36
C ASN A 17 3.87 4.93 1.11
N LEU A 18 5.03 4.34 1.38
CA LEU A 18 5.63 4.23 2.70
C LEU A 18 6.78 5.25 2.80
N ASN A 19 6.72 6.16 3.77
CA ASN A 19 7.78 7.14 4.02
C ASN A 19 9.01 6.50 4.70
N GLY A 20 9.73 5.66 3.96
CA GLY A 20 10.99 5.03 4.33
C GLY A 20 11.53 4.17 3.19
N ALA A 21 12.76 3.67 3.29
CA ALA A 21 13.39 2.82 2.26
C ALA A 21 14.17 1.64 2.88
N LYS A 22 13.75 1.20 4.07
CA LYS A 22 14.45 0.16 4.84
C LYS A 22 13.45 -0.91 5.30
N PRO A 23 13.89 -2.15 5.49
CA PRO A 23 13.11 -3.12 6.23
C PRO A 23 12.69 -2.57 7.60
N GLY A 24 11.48 -2.90 8.03
CA GLY A 24 10.89 -2.39 9.26
C GLY A 24 9.37 -2.37 9.23
N SER A 25 8.78 -1.99 10.38
CA SER A 25 7.34 -1.81 10.52
C SER A 25 6.94 -0.38 10.18
N TYR A 26 5.84 -0.25 9.44
CA TYR A 26 5.22 0.99 9.03
C TYR A 26 3.74 0.95 9.40
N ASP A 27 3.37 1.74 10.40
CA ASP A 27 2.00 1.79 10.90
C ASP A 27 1.23 2.96 10.28
N PHE A 28 -0.05 2.72 10.01
CA PHE A 28 -1.04 3.69 9.54
C PHE A 28 -2.00 3.94 10.71
N GLU A 29 -1.87 5.11 11.32
CA GLU A 29 -2.76 5.54 12.40
C GLU A 29 -4.11 6.00 11.84
N GLU A 30 -5.18 5.64 12.54
CA GLU A 30 -6.54 6.06 12.21
C GLU A 30 -6.67 7.58 12.34
N GLY A 31 -7.09 8.25 11.25
CA GLY A 31 -7.26 9.71 11.22
C GLY A 31 -6.02 10.52 10.83
N GLY A 32 -4.90 9.86 10.46
CA GLY A 32 -3.72 10.54 9.96
C GLY A 32 -4.02 11.35 8.69
N VAL A 33 -3.70 12.65 8.73
CA VAL A 33 -3.77 13.52 7.55
C VAL A 33 -2.95 12.87 6.43
N ILE A 34 -3.64 12.50 5.35
CA ILE A 34 -3.18 11.70 4.19
C ILE A 34 -1.87 12.24 3.56
N MET A 35 -1.46 13.47 3.91
CA MET A 35 -0.34 14.18 3.32
C MET A 35 0.98 14.14 4.11
N GLU A 36 1.00 13.78 5.41
CA GLU A 36 2.25 13.84 6.20
C GLU A 36 2.86 12.47 6.55
N LYS A 37 2.08 11.39 6.57
CA LYS A 37 2.57 10.02 6.79
C LYS A 37 1.79 9.09 5.88
N SER A 38 2.49 8.43 4.95
CA SER A 38 2.08 7.27 4.14
C SER A 38 0.60 7.20 3.69
N HIS A 39 0.34 7.21 2.38
CA HIS A 39 -1.01 7.02 1.82
C HIS A 39 -1.10 5.72 1.03
N GLY A 40 -2.28 5.10 0.97
CA GLY A 40 -2.49 3.98 0.08
C GLY A 40 -3.95 3.69 -0.24
N SER A 41 -4.14 2.87 -1.26
CA SER A 41 -5.45 2.46 -1.76
C SER A 41 -5.47 0.97 -2.12
N TYR A 42 -6.67 0.42 -2.10
CA TYR A 42 -6.99 -0.91 -2.56
C TYR A 42 -8.08 -0.83 -3.64
N HIS A 43 -7.90 -1.61 -4.70
CA HIS A 43 -8.96 -1.90 -5.67
C HIS A 43 -9.27 -3.39 -5.65
N SER A 44 -10.54 -3.73 -5.46
CA SER A 44 -11.04 -5.11 -5.58
C SER A 44 -11.13 -5.58 -7.03
N ASP A 45 -11.46 -4.64 -7.93
CA ASP A 45 -11.39 -4.74 -9.39
C ASP A 45 -10.99 -3.37 -9.95
N TYR A 46 -9.83 -3.26 -10.60
CA TYR A 46 -9.39 -1.97 -11.16
C TYR A 46 -10.33 -1.41 -12.25
N SER A 47 -11.11 -2.29 -12.89
CA SER A 47 -12.05 -1.91 -13.94
C SER A 47 -13.37 -1.38 -13.40
N ASP A 48 -13.62 -1.52 -12.09
CA ASP A 48 -14.79 -0.98 -11.39
C ASP A 48 -14.39 0.18 -10.47
N PRO A 49 -14.68 1.44 -10.85
CA PRO A 49 -14.40 2.61 -10.01
C PRO A 49 -15.08 2.58 -8.64
N SER A 50 -16.17 1.82 -8.49
CA SER A 50 -16.88 1.67 -7.21
C SER A 50 -16.16 0.71 -6.24
N GLY A 51 -15.20 -0.06 -6.73
CA GLY A 51 -14.31 -0.93 -5.96
C GLY A 51 -13.06 -0.25 -5.42
N SER A 52 -13.01 1.09 -5.40
CA SER A 52 -11.89 1.88 -4.88
C SER A 52 -12.02 2.16 -3.38
N TYR A 53 -11.01 1.78 -2.61
CA TYR A 53 -10.93 1.98 -1.17
C TYR A 53 -9.63 2.71 -0.81
N SER A 54 -9.71 3.63 0.15
CA SER A 54 -8.53 4.28 0.76
C SER A 54 -8.17 3.59 2.06
N PHE A 55 -6.88 3.40 2.32
CA PHE A 55 -6.44 2.89 3.62
C PHE A 55 -6.74 3.92 4.71
N VAL A 56 -7.34 3.44 5.80
CA VAL A 56 -7.70 4.25 6.97
C VAL A 56 -7.00 3.78 8.24
N GLY A 57 -6.29 2.66 8.19
CA GLY A 57 -5.47 2.14 9.28
C GLY A 57 -4.81 0.82 8.92
N GLY A 58 -3.84 0.39 9.73
CA GLY A 58 -3.18 -0.90 9.56
C GLY A 58 -1.66 -0.82 9.68
N SER A 59 -0.98 -1.87 9.24
CA SER A 59 0.47 -1.97 9.28
C SER A 59 1.05 -2.70 8.08
N PHE A 60 2.27 -2.31 7.72
CA PHE A 60 3.12 -3.00 6.76
C PHE A 60 4.40 -3.41 7.48
N VAL A 61 4.81 -4.66 7.32
CA VAL A 61 6.09 -5.17 7.81
C VAL A 61 6.93 -5.51 6.60
N ILE A 62 7.91 -4.65 6.30
CA ILE A 62 8.83 -4.86 5.18
C ILE A 62 10.01 -5.68 5.69
N THR A 63 10.18 -6.88 5.14
CA THR A 63 11.24 -7.82 5.55
C THR A 63 12.51 -7.66 4.72
N ASP A 64 12.37 -7.22 3.48
CA ASP A 64 13.50 -7.13 2.53
C ASP A 64 13.26 -6.06 1.47
N VAL A 65 14.33 -5.34 1.12
CA VAL A 65 14.33 -4.29 0.10
C VAL A 65 15.57 -4.46 -0.76
N ASP A 66 15.36 -4.86 -2.01
CA ASP A 66 16.39 -4.93 -3.04
C ASP A 66 16.33 -3.67 -3.92
N THR A 67 17.22 -2.72 -3.63
CA THR A 67 17.29 -1.45 -4.37
C THR A 67 17.93 -1.59 -5.74
N VAL A 68 18.65 -2.67 -6.02
CA VAL A 68 19.28 -2.94 -7.32
C VAL A 68 18.25 -3.49 -8.31
N HIS A 69 17.44 -4.45 -7.87
CA HIS A 69 16.39 -5.05 -8.70
C HIS A 69 15.03 -4.38 -8.55
N HIS A 70 14.91 -3.35 -7.70
CA HIS A 70 13.67 -2.64 -7.41
C HIS A 70 12.54 -3.56 -6.91
N ILE A 71 12.88 -4.40 -5.94
CA ILE A 71 11.96 -5.38 -5.37
C ILE A 71 11.82 -5.16 -3.86
N VAL A 72 10.61 -5.38 -3.34
CA VAL A 72 10.30 -5.38 -1.92
C VAL A 72 9.52 -6.65 -1.52
N ASN A 73 9.83 -7.18 -0.34
CA ASN A 73 9.10 -8.29 0.26
C ASN A 73 8.63 -7.93 1.68
N GLY A 74 7.52 -8.53 2.10
CA GLY A 74 6.96 -8.26 3.42
C GLY A 74 5.54 -8.80 3.60
N THR A 75 4.89 -8.31 4.64
CA THR A 75 3.48 -8.60 4.95
C THR A 75 2.73 -7.32 5.27
N PHE A 76 1.41 -7.36 5.20
CA PHE A 76 0.57 -6.23 5.58
C PHE A 76 -0.78 -6.68 6.13
N SER A 77 -1.35 -5.85 7.00
CA SER A 77 -2.73 -5.99 7.48
C SER A 77 -3.34 -4.60 7.54
N VAL A 78 -4.39 -4.35 6.77
CA VAL A 78 -4.95 -3.00 6.60
C VAL A 78 -6.47 -2.97 6.62
N THR A 79 -7.00 -1.84 7.08
CA THR A 79 -8.41 -1.48 6.95
C THR A 79 -8.54 -0.43 5.86
N ALA A 80 -9.41 -0.68 4.89
CA ALA A 80 -9.69 0.22 3.79
C ALA A 80 -11.17 0.64 3.80
N LYS A 81 -11.46 1.88 3.42
CA LYS A 81 -12.82 2.45 3.38
C LYS A 81 -13.08 3.14 2.05
N ASN A 82 -14.26 2.94 1.47
CA ASN A 82 -14.67 3.65 0.24
C ASN A 82 -15.51 4.91 0.56
N THR A 83 -15.87 5.66 -0.48
CA THR A 83 -16.63 6.91 -0.37
C THR A 83 -18.07 6.72 0.12
N LYS A 84 -18.62 5.50 0.02
CA LYS A 84 -19.94 5.12 0.57
C LYS A 84 -19.87 4.78 2.07
N GLY A 85 -18.66 4.69 2.62
CA GLY A 85 -18.41 4.35 4.01
C GLY A 85 -18.24 2.86 4.29
N GLU A 86 -18.27 2.02 3.26
CA GLU A 86 -18.08 0.57 3.38
C GLU A 86 -16.61 0.28 3.69
N THR A 87 -16.38 -0.67 4.59
CA THR A 87 -15.04 -1.06 5.04
C THR A 87 -14.68 -2.46 4.60
N VAL A 88 -13.40 -2.66 4.29
CA VAL A 88 -12.79 -3.96 4.01
C VAL A 88 -11.57 -4.12 4.90
N ASN A 89 -11.47 -5.27 5.55
CA ASN A 89 -10.29 -5.68 6.31
C ASN A 89 -9.50 -6.66 5.45
N ILE A 90 -8.23 -6.34 5.20
CA ILE A 90 -7.27 -7.22 4.54
C ILE A 90 -6.30 -7.71 5.61
N THR A 91 -6.38 -8.98 5.96
CA THR A 91 -5.50 -9.63 6.94
C THR A 91 -4.55 -10.59 6.23
N ASP A 92 -3.40 -10.86 6.85
CA ASP A 92 -2.40 -11.82 6.36
C ASP A 92 -1.91 -11.55 4.92
N GLY A 93 -1.94 -10.27 4.52
CA GLY A 93 -1.46 -9.82 3.22
C GLY A 93 0.03 -10.10 3.05
N LYS A 94 0.44 -10.55 1.86
CA LYS A 94 1.83 -10.83 1.53
C LYS A 94 2.29 -9.96 0.36
N ILE A 95 3.50 -9.44 0.48
CA ILE A 95 4.22 -8.74 -0.59
C ILE A 95 5.32 -9.70 -1.04
N ILE A 96 5.14 -10.30 -2.20
CA ILE A 96 6.09 -11.25 -2.79
C ILE A 96 6.59 -10.64 -4.08
N LYS A 97 7.87 -10.30 -4.13
CA LYS A 97 8.50 -9.61 -5.25
C LYS A 97 7.73 -8.36 -5.69
N GLY A 98 7.27 -7.56 -4.73
CA GLY A 98 6.53 -6.32 -5.00
C GLY A 98 7.42 -5.31 -5.73
N ALA A 99 6.83 -4.55 -6.66
CA ALA A 99 7.57 -3.54 -7.40
C ALA A 99 7.85 -2.31 -6.52
N LEU A 100 9.14 -1.96 -6.40
CA LEU A 100 9.61 -0.75 -5.74
C LEU A 100 9.75 0.36 -6.79
N LYS A 101 9.04 1.47 -6.60
CA LYS A 101 9.30 2.70 -7.38
C LYS A 101 10.00 3.75 -6.53
N PRO A 102 10.95 4.52 -7.11
CA PRO A 102 11.48 5.70 -6.45
C PRO A 102 10.33 6.60 -6.00
N GLY A 103 10.34 7.02 -4.74
CA GLY A 103 9.42 8.06 -4.28
C GLY A 103 9.79 9.40 -4.93
N ILE A 104 8.83 10.29 -5.12
CA ILE A 104 9.16 11.69 -5.40
C ILE A 104 9.75 12.27 -4.12
N ILE A 105 11.07 12.47 -4.10
CA ILE A 105 11.73 13.30 -3.10
C ILE A 105 11.50 14.73 -3.59
N SER A 106 10.58 15.48 -2.98
CA SER A 106 10.60 16.93 -3.18
C SER A 106 11.87 17.43 -2.50
N LEU A 107 12.86 17.83 -3.30
CA LEU A 107 14.04 18.57 -2.85
C LEU A 107 13.63 19.98 -2.42
#